data_AF-A0A3M0WVZ6-F1
#
_entry.id   AF-A0A3M0WVZ6-F1
#
_cell.length_a   1.000
_cell.length_b   1.000
_cell.length_c   1.000
_cell.angle_alpha   90.00
_cell.angle_beta   90.00
_cell.angle_gamma   90.00
#
_symmetry.space_group_name_H-M   'P 1'
#
loop_
_entity.id
_entity.type
_entity.pdbx_description
1 polymer ?
#
loop_
_entity_poly.entity_id
_entity_poly.type
_entity_poly.pdbx_seq_one_letter_code
_entity_poly.pdbx_strand_id
1 'polypeptide(L)'
;KEQPTTLSLSDVCNWIIWQFPKIAGKGLCGAVHPPIAGHGWFPANVEPGEALVHIYANVASPFKTPESAAQYIETAVTEPTP
;
A
#
# COMPACT_ATOMS: atom_id res chain seq x y z
N LYS A 1 -2.11 9.86 -14.34
CA LYS A 1 -2.06 9.88 -12.86
C LYS A 1 -3.11 8.91 -12.36
N GLU A 2 -2.70 7.69 -12.08
CA GLU A 2 -3.60 6.64 -11.61
C GLU A 2 -3.69 6.78 -10.09
N GLN A 3 -4.89 7.05 -9.60
CA GLN A 3 -5.13 7.36 -8.19
C GLN A 3 -5.12 6.05 -7.38
N PRO A 4 -4.50 6.03 -6.19
CA PRO A 4 -4.60 4.87 -5.31
C PRO A 4 -6.06 4.63 -4.94
N THR A 5 -6.44 3.36 -4.82
CA THR A 5 -7.76 2.99 -4.33
C THR A 5 -7.79 3.19 -2.83
N THR A 6 -8.56 4.18 -2.36
CA THR A 6 -8.80 4.41 -0.94
C THR A 6 -9.85 3.43 -0.43
N LEU A 7 -9.47 2.58 0.52
CA LEU A 7 -10.36 1.68 1.24
C LEU A 7 -10.29 1.96 2.74
N SER A 8 -11.38 1.71 3.47
CA SER A 8 -11.34 1.76 4.93
C SER A 8 -10.73 0.46 5.48
N LEU A 9 -10.14 0.50 6.68
CA LEU A 9 -9.66 -0.71 7.37
C LEU A 9 -10.75 -1.78 7.54
N SER A 10 -12.01 -1.36 7.59
CA SER A 10 -13.16 -2.28 7.66
C SER A 10 -13.40 -3.03 6.35
N ASP A 11 -13.19 -2.38 5.21
CA ASP A 11 -13.34 -2.99 3.87
C ASP A 11 -12.24 -4.04 3.60
N VAL A 12 -11.05 -3.81 4.15
CA VAL A 12 -9.89 -4.71 4.03
C VAL A 12 -9.71 -5.62 5.26
N CYS A 13 -10.76 -5.82 6.06
CA CYS A 13 -10.71 -6.61 7.30
C CYS A 13 -10.21 -8.05 7.12
N ASN A 14 -10.36 -8.62 5.92
CA ASN A 14 -9.90 -9.97 5.57
C ASN A 14 -8.53 -9.98 4.85
N TRP A 15 -7.87 -8.83 4.71
CA TRP A 15 -6.60 -8.70 4.00
C TRP A 15 -5.46 -8.64 5.01
N ILE A 16 -4.29 -9.14 4.62
CA ILE A 16 -3.09 -8.97 5.45
C ILE A 16 -2.52 -7.59 5.16
N ILE A 17 -2.44 -6.76 6.20
CA ILE A 17 -1.88 -5.42 6.12
C ILE A 17 -0.55 -5.42 6.85
N TRP A 18 0.53 -5.22 6.11
CA TRP A 18 1.87 -5.09 6.66
C TRP A 18 2.24 -3.60 6.70
N GLN A 19 2.43 -3.06 7.90
CA GLN A 19 2.89 -1.69 8.09
C GLN A 19 4.38 -1.67 8.43
N PHE A 20 5.10 -0.71 7.87
CA PHE A 20 6.49 -0.46 8.20
C PHE A 20 6.58 0.86 8.98
N PRO A 21 7.54 1.00 9.91
CA PRO A 21 7.75 2.23 10.67
C PRO A 21 8.46 3.29 9.82
N LYS A 22 7.92 3.57 8.64
CA LYS A 22 8.42 4.55 7.67
C LYS A 22 7.26 5.42 7.21
N ILE A 23 7.45 6.73 7.22
CA ILE A 23 6.38 7.68 6.86
C ILE A 23 6.35 7.86 5.34
N ALA A 24 5.16 7.78 4.76
CA ALA A 24 4.88 8.08 3.36
C ALA A 24 3.72 9.07 3.27
N GLY A 25 4.03 10.32 2.95
CA GLY A 25 3.02 11.37 2.80
C GLY A 25 2.35 11.66 4.14
N LYS A 26 1.07 11.30 4.28
CA LYS A 26 0.28 11.45 5.52
C LYS A 26 0.20 10.19 6.38
N GLY A 27 0.67 9.05 5.87
CA GLY A 27 0.56 7.74 6.51
C GLY A 27 1.89 7.01 6.65
N LEU A 28 1.79 5.71 6.88
CA LEU A 28 2.91 4.77 6.97
C LEU A 28 3.02 3.95 5.68
N CYS A 29 4.26 3.74 5.23
CA CYS A 29 4.54 2.77 4.17
C CYS A 29 4.02 1.40 4.59
N GLY A 30 3.31 0.76 3.69
CA GLY A 30 2.79 -0.56 3.91
C GLY A 30 2.65 -1.37 2.65
N ALA A 31 2.22 -2.60 2.85
CA ALA A 31 1.84 -3.51 1.81
C ALA A 31 0.56 -4.24 2.23
N VAL A 32 -0.31 -4.50 1.26
CA VAL A 32 -1.53 -5.27 1.48
C VAL A 32 -1.50 -6.54 0.65
N HIS A 33 -1.99 -7.63 1.23
CA HIS A 33 -2.17 -8.89 0.53
C HIS A 33 -3.63 -9.31 0.64
N PRO A 34 -4.40 -9.26 -0.47
CA PRO A 34 -5.77 -9.73 -0.47
C PRO A 34 -5.78 -11.26 -0.35
N PRO A 35 -6.83 -11.85 0.25
CA PRO A 35 -6.99 -13.31 0.40
C PRO A 35 -7.39 -13.99 -0.92
N ILE A 36 -6.78 -13.57 -2.04
CA ILE A 36 -7.03 -14.11 -3.37
C ILE A 36 -5.84 -14.99 -3.75
N ALA A 37 -6.10 -16.27 -4.00
CA ALA A 37 -5.07 -17.22 -4.39
C ALA A 37 -4.38 -16.78 -5.70
N GLY A 38 -3.04 -16.75 -5.69
CA GLY A 38 -2.24 -16.34 -6.86
C GLY A 38 -1.98 -14.84 -6.98
N HIS A 39 -2.57 -14.00 -6.12
CA HIS A 39 -2.20 -12.59 -6.02
C HIS A 39 -1.04 -12.40 -5.04
N GLY A 40 -0.14 -11.47 -5.37
CA GLY A 40 0.98 -11.06 -4.49
C GLY A 40 0.66 -9.81 -3.69
N TRP A 41 1.70 -9.17 -3.17
CA TRP A 41 1.63 -7.97 -2.35
C TRP A 41 1.40 -6.72 -3.19
N PHE A 42 0.52 -5.86 -2.72
CA PHE A 42 0.28 -4.55 -3.30
C PHE A 42 0.85 -3.45 -2.40
N PRO A 43 1.50 -2.43 -2.98
CA PRO A 43 1.91 -1.26 -2.23
C PRO A 43 0.70 -0.58 -1.60
N ALA A 44 0.82 -0.16 -0.34
CA ALA A 44 -0.23 0.59 0.32
C ALA A 44 0.32 1.67 1.25
N ASN A 45 -0.40 2.77 1.38
CA ASN A 45 -0.17 3.75 2.43
C ASN A 45 -1.23 3.59 3.50
N VAL A 46 -0.82 3.33 4.74
CA VAL A 46 -1.72 3.08 5.86
C VAL A 46 -1.80 4.33 6.72
N GLU A 47 -2.99 4.89 6.85
CA GLU A 47 -3.27 6.07 7.69
C GLU A 47 -4.02 5.61 8.95
N PRO A 48 -3.29 5.16 10.00
CA PRO A 48 -3.94 4.61 11.20
C PRO A 48 -4.78 5.65 11.94
N GLY A 49 -4.46 6.94 11.81
CA GLY A 49 -5.22 8.03 12.42
C GLY A 49 -6.63 8.20 11.82
N GLU A 50 -6.79 7.94 10.53
CA GLU A 50 -8.09 8.05 9.84
C GLU A 50 -8.74 6.67 9.56
N ALA A 51 -8.07 5.59 9.96
CA ALA A 51 -8.45 4.21 9.66
C ALA A 51 -8.62 3.94 8.15
N LEU A 52 -7.78 4.58 7.33
CA LEU A 52 -7.77 4.48 5.87
C LEU A 52 -6.54 3.74 5.36
N VAL A 53 -6.70 3.06 4.23
CA VAL A 53 -5.63 2.40 3.50
C VAL A 53 -5.73 2.78 2.02
N HIS A 54 -4.67 3.39 1.51
CA HIS A 54 -4.55 3.77 0.11
C HIS A 54 -3.75 2.71 -0.63
N ILE A 55 -4.41 1.92 -1.46
CA ILE A 55 -3.82 0.75 -2.12
C ILE A 55 -3.45 1.12 -3.55
N TYR A 56 -2.19 0.95 -3.88
CA TYR A 56 -1.63 1.25 -5.19
C TYR A 56 -1.63 -0.04 -6.02
N ALA A 57 -2.83 -0.51 -6.39
CA ALA A 57 -3.02 -1.73 -7.18
C ALA A 57 -2.59 -1.58 -8.65
N ASN A 58 -2.21 -0.37 -9.08
CA ASN A 58 -1.80 -0.07 -10.44
C ASN A 58 -0.35 -0.47 -10.78
N VAL A 59 0.26 -1.33 -9.97
CA VAL A 59 1.58 -1.86 -10.28
C VAL A 59 1.44 -2.95 -11.34
N ALA A 60 2.27 -2.88 -12.38
CA ALA A 60 2.22 -3.79 -13.54
C ALA A 60 2.31 -5.28 -13.16
N SER A 61 2.84 -5.58 -11.98
CA SER A 61 2.75 -6.90 -11.36
C SER A 61 2.74 -6.78 -9.84
N PRO A 62 1.98 -7.63 -9.13
CA PRO A 62 2.04 -7.69 -7.69
C PRO A 62 3.44 -8.15 -7.22
N PHE A 63 3.88 -7.62 -6.09
CA PHE A 63 5.19 -7.93 -5.53
C PHE A 63 5.20 -9.29 -4.83
N LYS A 64 6.36 -9.94 -4.80
CA LYS A 64 6.54 -11.22 -4.10
C LYS A 64 6.67 -11.06 -2.59
N THR A 65 7.11 -9.88 -2.12
CA THR A 65 7.36 -9.58 -0.71
C THR A 65 6.73 -8.25 -0.31
N PRO A 66 6.33 -8.11 0.97
CA PRO A 66 5.78 -6.86 1.50
C PRO A 66 6.81 -5.73 1.49
N GLU A 67 8.09 -6.03 1.67
CA GLU A 67 9.17 -5.02 1.66
C GLU A 67 9.32 -4.34 0.28
N SER A 68 9.29 -5.12 -0.80
CA SER A 68 9.38 -4.55 -2.16
C SER A 68 8.16 -3.68 -2.49
N ALA A 69 6.97 -4.09 -2.03
CA ALA A 69 5.76 -3.29 -2.15
C ALA A 69 5.87 -1.98 -1.34
N ALA A 70 6.33 -2.04 -0.09
CA ALA A 70 6.49 -0.84 0.73
C ALA A 70 7.58 0.11 0.20
N GLN A 71 8.66 -0.41 -0.38
CA GLN A 71 9.71 0.38 -1.02
C GLN A 71 9.19 1.13 -2.25
N TYR A 72 8.21 0.56 -2.97
CA TYR A 72 7.55 1.25 -4.07
C TYR A 72 6.82 2.51 -3.57
N ILE A 73 6.12 2.44 -2.44
CA ILE A 73 5.49 3.62 -1.82
C ILE A 73 6.54 4.64 -1.39
N GLU A 74 7.61 4.18 -0.73
CA GLU A 74 8.71 5.05 -0.30
C GLU A 74 9.28 5.84 -1.48
N THR A 75 9.51 5.19 -2.62
CA THR A 75 10.05 5.83 -3.83
C THR A 75 9.00 6.71 -4.52
N ALA A 76 7.78 6.21 -4.69
CA ALA A 76 6.70 6.91 -5.37
C ALA A 76 6.24 8.19 -4.65
N VAL A 77 6.46 8.28 -3.33
CA VAL A 77 6.16 9.48 -2.53
C VAL A 77 7.35 10.43 -2.44
N THR A 78 8.58 9.95 -2.65
CA THR A 78 9.81 10.77 -2.58
C THR A 78 10.25 11.37 -3.90
N GLU A 79 9.60 11.05 -5.03
CA GLU A 79 9.80 11.77 -6.29
C GLU A 79 8.88 13.00 -6.39
N PRO A 80 9.37 14.23 -6.11
CA PRO A 80 8.73 15.42 -6.65
C PRO A 80 8.96 15.40 -8.16
N THR A 81 7.94 15.03 -8.93
CA THR A 81 7.95 15.25 -10.39
C THR A 81 8.36 16.71 -10.68
N PRO A 82 9.40 16.96 -11.49
CA PRO A 82 9.85 18.30 -11.88
C PRO A 82 8.83 19.03 -12.76
#